data_AF-A0A7D8YBJ3-F1
#
_entry.id   AF-A0A7D8YBJ3-F1
#
_cell.length_a   1.000
_cell.length_b   1.000
_cell.length_c   1.000
_cell.angle_alpha   90.00
_cell.angle_beta   90.00
_cell.angle_gamma   90.00
#
_symmetry.space_group_name_H-M   'P 1'
#
loop_
_entity.id
_entity.type
_entity.pdbx_description
1 polymer ?
#
loop_
_entity_poly.entity_id
_entity_poly.type
_entity_poly.pdbx_seq_one_letter_code
_entity_poly.pdbx_strand_id
1 'polypeptide(L)'
;MNSHRPITRLTCCAVILCLGWVPTADADETADLAAVGYGLLAKYCQQCHGDEFAYPGLDIRDRDSLTSGYRDEPPMLVPGDATGSRLFQRVVDGEMPPEDQPQPTPEERERLRAWIDAGATFPVTHRPDRGFVGEATLLQNIATDLSRLPAADRRHARYFSLAHLWNDASISDEHLRMVRAAVSKLINSLSSQPRIVPPTAIDDDGLILRVDLRDYGWNHRQHWLPLLSRYPYGLVISGEIADAVYAATECDLPYLRADWFVHHASRPPLYHQLVTFPDFVGIPENLATLERLLGVDIRRNFRDGKLVRAAFSGNKSGVSDHNRMVERHDARYGYYWPSYDSAGDSGRQNFFRFPLGPKLNGDDQPAAFDHDGGEMIFSLPNHLQGYMLTTADGARIDVGPQEIVKDPNRFSGGFDIVNGISCFGCHKEGMIPFTDTLRQQYLGRGGEIAKKVLQLYPEQATLDRLVKRDRERFVSALEAATGDFLRSADDTRPATEFPEPITLVAKRYGNSVTLPQVASELGLPRSPEAAQAAGIRANAGELESAIRLSDSLRRLELLPLTAGEPLTRAQWELVFQRTARELRIGLPLTIQ
;
A
#
# COMPACT_ATOMS: atom_id res chain seq x y z
N MET A 1 -11.30 4.04 -98.28
CA MET A 1 -10.60 5.22 -97.70
C MET A 1 -11.07 5.39 -96.27
N ASN A 2 -10.10 5.57 -95.38
CA ASN A 2 -10.20 6.14 -94.03
C ASN A 2 -10.96 5.40 -92.91
N SER A 3 -10.13 4.77 -92.08
CA SER A 3 -9.87 5.18 -90.69
C SER A 3 -10.23 4.11 -89.64
N HIS A 4 -9.22 3.30 -89.33
CA HIS A 4 -9.14 2.56 -88.07
C HIS A 4 -8.90 3.56 -86.93
N ARG A 5 -9.83 3.59 -85.96
CA ARG A 5 -9.58 4.09 -84.60
C ARG A 5 -9.52 2.89 -83.65
N PRO A 6 -8.53 2.80 -82.75
CA PRO A 6 -8.43 1.70 -81.80
C PRO A 6 -9.43 1.91 -80.64
N ILE A 7 -10.12 0.83 -80.27
CA ILE A 7 -10.98 0.77 -79.08
C ILE A 7 -10.06 0.44 -77.89
N THR A 8 -9.85 1.41 -77.02
CA THR A 8 -9.20 1.24 -75.72
C THR A 8 -10.07 0.34 -74.85
N ARG A 9 -9.66 -0.90 -74.58
CA ARG A 9 -10.27 -1.74 -73.55
C ARG A 9 -9.76 -1.25 -72.19
N LEU A 10 -10.62 -0.58 -71.42
CA LEU A 10 -10.41 -0.40 -69.98
C LEU A 10 -10.53 -1.78 -69.31
N THR A 11 -9.41 -2.27 -68.79
CA THR A 11 -9.39 -3.42 -67.89
C THR A 11 -9.84 -2.93 -66.52
N CYS A 12 -11.09 -3.22 -66.12
CA CYS A 12 -11.51 -3.07 -64.73
C CYS A 12 -10.74 -4.09 -63.87
N CYS A 13 -9.71 -3.63 -63.16
CA CYS A 13 -9.17 -4.35 -62.01
C CYS A 13 -10.22 -4.31 -60.90
N ALA A 14 -10.93 -5.43 -60.69
CA ALA A 14 -11.70 -5.64 -59.48
C ALA A 14 -10.73 -5.75 -58.30
N VAL A 15 -10.68 -4.71 -57.46
CA VAL A 15 -10.07 -4.79 -56.13
C VAL A 15 -11.02 -5.61 -55.26
N ILE A 16 -10.69 -6.88 -55.05
CA ILE A 16 -11.31 -7.69 -54.00
C ILE A 16 -10.76 -7.17 -52.68
N LEU A 17 -11.55 -6.35 -51.98
CA LEU A 17 -11.34 -6.05 -50.57
C LEU A 17 -11.59 -7.35 -49.78
N CYS A 18 -10.53 -8.10 -49.50
CA CYS A 18 -10.54 -9.08 -48.44
C CYS A 18 -10.71 -8.33 -47.12
N LEU A 19 -11.95 -8.19 -46.66
CA LEU A 19 -12.25 -7.91 -45.25
C LEU A 19 -11.68 -9.08 -44.46
N GLY A 20 -10.44 -8.90 -43.96
CA GLY A 20 -9.84 -9.82 -43.01
C GLY A 20 -10.72 -9.85 -41.77
N TRP A 21 -11.43 -10.96 -41.58
CA TRP A 21 -12.06 -11.29 -40.32
C TRP A 21 -10.93 -11.45 -39.31
N VAL A 22 -10.71 -10.44 -38.47
CA VAL A 22 -9.89 -10.62 -37.27
C VAL A 22 -10.73 -11.45 -36.32
N PRO A 23 -10.35 -12.70 -36.00
CA PRO A 23 -11.10 -13.48 -35.03
C PRO A 23 -11.03 -12.74 -33.70
N THR A 24 -12.16 -12.24 -33.23
CA THR A 24 -12.31 -11.87 -31.82
C THR A 24 -12.34 -13.19 -31.06
N ALA A 25 -11.33 -13.44 -30.23
CA ALA A 25 -11.34 -14.57 -29.31
C ALA A 25 -12.65 -14.55 -28.49
N ASP A 26 -13.23 -15.73 -28.28
CA ASP A 26 -14.49 -15.85 -27.57
C ASP A 26 -14.32 -15.42 -26.10
N ALA A 27 -15.35 -14.83 -25.49
CA ALA A 27 -15.24 -14.31 -24.11
C ALA A 27 -14.85 -15.42 -23.10
N ASP A 28 -15.35 -16.65 -23.31
CA ASP A 28 -15.00 -17.82 -22.51
C ASP A 28 -13.54 -18.27 -22.72
N GLU A 29 -13.03 -18.18 -23.96
CA GLU A 29 -11.65 -18.53 -24.29
C GLU A 29 -10.65 -17.53 -23.66
N THR A 30 -10.99 -16.25 -23.68
CA THR A 30 -10.16 -15.21 -23.02
C THR A 30 -10.15 -15.34 -21.49
N ALA A 31 -11.27 -15.75 -20.88
CA ALA A 31 -11.37 -16.00 -19.44
C ALA A 31 -10.55 -17.23 -19.00
N ASP A 32 -10.59 -18.31 -19.81
CA ASP A 32 -9.79 -19.51 -19.56
C ASP A 32 -8.28 -19.21 -19.67
N LEU A 33 -7.87 -18.48 -20.72
CA LEU A 33 -6.49 -18.02 -20.87
C LEU A 33 -6.04 -17.13 -19.71
N ALA A 34 -6.90 -16.24 -19.22
CA ALA A 34 -6.60 -15.40 -18.05
C ALA A 34 -6.32 -16.25 -16.80
N ALA A 35 -7.21 -17.19 -16.49
CA ALA A 35 -7.05 -18.10 -15.35
C ALA A 35 -5.77 -18.96 -15.47
N VAL A 36 -5.50 -19.47 -16.67
CA VAL A 36 -4.31 -20.24 -16.99
C VAL A 36 -3.03 -19.43 -16.80
N GLY A 37 -2.95 -18.23 -17.41
CA GLY A 37 -1.77 -17.37 -17.35
C GLY A 37 -1.45 -16.94 -15.92
N TYR A 38 -2.46 -16.46 -15.19
CA TYR A 38 -2.29 -16.09 -13.78
C TYR A 38 -1.93 -17.29 -12.90
N GLY A 39 -2.54 -18.46 -13.14
CA GLY A 39 -2.20 -19.68 -12.42
C GLY A 39 -0.74 -20.11 -12.62
N LEU A 40 -0.17 -19.88 -13.81
CA LEU A 40 1.25 -20.14 -14.08
C LEU A 40 2.15 -19.15 -13.35
N LEU A 41 1.81 -17.85 -13.34
CA LEU A 41 2.53 -16.86 -12.54
C LEU A 41 2.48 -17.20 -11.04
N ALA A 42 1.31 -17.59 -10.54
CA ALA A 42 1.12 -18.02 -9.16
C ALA A 42 2.00 -19.23 -8.81
N LYS A 43 2.01 -20.25 -9.67
CA LYS A 43 2.75 -21.50 -9.48
C LYS A 43 4.26 -21.33 -9.52
N TYR A 44 4.78 -20.51 -10.44
CA TYR A 44 6.21 -20.48 -10.76
C TYR A 44 6.93 -19.21 -10.32
N CYS A 45 6.21 -18.10 -10.11
CA CYS A 45 6.83 -16.79 -9.92
C CYS A 45 6.49 -16.15 -8.56
N GLN A 46 5.29 -16.40 -8.03
CA GLN A 46 4.75 -15.65 -6.90
C GLN A 46 5.59 -15.71 -5.63
N GLN A 47 6.17 -16.86 -5.32
CA GLN A 47 6.97 -17.02 -4.10
C GLN A 47 8.08 -15.95 -4.04
N CYS A 48 8.86 -15.80 -5.12
CA CYS A 48 9.98 -14.85 -5.18
C CYS A 48 9.56 -13.43 -5.59
N HIS A 49 8.56 -13.30 -6.47
CA HIS A 49 8.11 -12.03 -7.06
C HIS A 49 6.70 -11.64 -6.58
N GLY A 50 6.44 -11.76 -5.28
CA GLY A 50 5.17 -11.38 -4.67
C GLY A 50 5.12 -11.67 -3.17
N ASP A 51 5.51 -12.87 -2.75
CA ASP A 51 5.38 -13.26 -1.33
C ASP A 51 6.63 -12.90 -0.53
N GLU A 52 7.80 -13.41 -0.92
CA GLU A 52 9.07 -13.16 -0.24
C GLU A 52 9.76 -11.88 -0.75
N PHE A 53 9.41 -11.42 -1.95
CA PHE A 53 10.12 -10.34 -2.67
C PHE A 53 11.64 -10.56 -2.71
N ALA A 54 12.07 -11.81 -2.88
CA ALA A 54 13.49 -12.19 -2.97
C ALA A 54 14.24 -11.41 -4.06
N TYR A 55 13.52 -11.00 -5.12
CA TYR A 55 13.98 -10.03 -6.11
C TYR A 55 13.01 -8.84 -6.14
N PRO A 56 13.41 -7.69 -5.59
CA PRO A 56 12.50 -6.57 -5.45
C PRO A 56 12.27 -5.85 -6.79
N GLY A 57 11.14 -5.17 -6.94
CA GLY A 57 10.80 -4.43 -8.16
C GLY A 57 9.82 -5.09 -9.12
N LEU A 58 9.35 -6.30 -8.81
CA LEU A 58 8.37 -7.02 -9.60
C LEU A 58 7.38 -7.75 -8.68
N ASP A 59 6.10 -7.34 -8.70
CA ASP A 59 5.00 -8.10 -8.08
C ASP A 59 4.12 -8.71 -9.17
N ILE A 60 4.20 -10.02 -9.38
CA ILE A 60 3.43 -10.74 -10.41
C ILE A 60 1.93 -10.74 -10.16
N ARG A 61 1.48 -10.45 -8.93
CA ARG A 61 0.06 -10.38 -8.58
C ARG A 61 -0.56 -9.05 -9.02
N ASP A 62 0.27 -8.10 -9.39
CA ASP A 62 -0.14 -6.81 -9.92
C ASP A 62 0.22 -6.69 -11.41
N ARG A 63 -0.81 -6.76 -12.25
CA ARG A 63 -0.66 -6.60 -13.71
C ARG A 63 -0.01 -5.25 -14.07
N ASP A 64 -0.25 -4.20 -13.32
CA ASP A 64 0.34 -2.89 -13.58
C ASP A 64 1.85 -2.92 -13.34
N SER A 65 2.31 -3.64 -12.30
CA SER A 65 3.73 -3.89 -12.06
C SER A 65 4.42 -4.65 -13.21
N LEU A 66 3.69 -5.52 -13.91
CA LEU A 66 4.24 -6.29 -15.05
C LEU A 66 4.31 -5.45 -16.33
N THR A 67 3.29 -4.62 -16.54
CA THR A 67 3.09 -3.86 -17.79
C THR A 67 3.67 -2.45 -17.75
N SER A 68 4.08 -1.98 -16.58
CA SER A 68 4.82 -0.74 -16.41
C SER A 68 6.33 -0.99 -16.55
N GLY A 69 7.04 -0.13 -17.28
CA GLY A 69 8.51 -0.15 -17.35
C GLY A 69 9.20 0.15 -16.00
N TYR A 70 10.52 -0.02 -15.97
CA TYR A 70 11.40 0.35 -14.85
C TYR A 70 12.56 1.21 -15.35
N ARG A 71 12.66 2.48 -14.95
CA ARG A 71 13.67 3.41 -15.48
C ARG A 71 13.66 3.44 -17.02
N ASP A 72 14.80 3.21 -17.66
CA ASP A 72 14.97 3.04 -19.12
C ASP A 72 14.72 1.59 -19.57
N GLU A 73 14.38 0.69 -18.65
CA GLU A 73 14.06 -0.69 -18.98
C GLU A 73 12.60 -0.83 -19.45
N PRO A 74 12.38 -1.53 -20.57
CA PRO A 74 11.04 -1.78 -21.07
C PRO A 74 10.25 -2.67 -20.09
N PRO A 75 8.90 -2.61 -20.15
CA PRO A 75 8.03 -3.42 -19.31
C PRO A 75 8.36 -4.91 -19.39
N MET A 76 8.14 -5.62 -18.29
CA MET A 76 8.37 -7.07 -18.25
C MET A 76 7.36 -7.82 -19.12
N LEU A 77 6.15 -7.26 -19.26
CA LEU A 77 5.03 -7.84 -19.97
C LEU A 77 4.46 -6.81 -20.94
N VAL A 78 4.41 -7.14 -22.22
CA VAL A 78 3.78 -6.35 -23.27
C VAL A 78 2.50 -7.07 -23.69
N PRO A 79 1.31 -6.60 -23.26
CA PRO A 79 0.05 -7.19 -23.66
C PRO A 79 -0.09 -7.28 -25.18
N GLY A 80 -0.39 -8.47 -25.70
CA GLY A 80 -0.52 -8.73 -27.14
C GLY A 80 0.79 -9.03 -27.88
N ASP A 81 1.93 -9.05 -27.19
CA ASP A 81 3.23 -9.39 -27.79
C ASP A 81 4.08 -10.24 -26.83
N ALA A 82 3.88 -11.57 -26.89
CA ALA A 82 4.69 -12.50 -26.10
C ALA A 82 6.17 -12.44 -26.49
N THR A 83 6.49 -12.27 -27.77
CA THR A 83 7.88 -12.24 -28.25
C THR A 83 8.65 -11.01 -27.78
N GLY A 84 7.98 -9.87 -27.66
CA GLY A 84 8.52 -8.63 -27.10
C GLY A 84 8.48 -8.57 -25.57
N SER A 85 7.82 -9.51 -24.91
CA SER A 85 7.73 -9.58 -23.45
C SER A 85 8.96 -10.22 -22.82
N ARG A 86 9.74 -9.44 -22.06
CA ARG A 86 10.93 -9.93 -21.33
C ARG A 86 10.62 -11.07 -20.37
N LEU A 87 9.45 -11.05 -19.74
CA LEU A 87 8.97 -12.12 -18.87
C LEU A 87 8.93 -13.45 -19.63
N PHE A 88 8.38 -13.45 -20.85
CA PHE A 88 8.28 -14.65 -21.66
C PHE A 88 9.64 -15.13 -22.16
N GLN A 89 10.51 -14.20 -22.60
CA GLN A 89 11.88 -14.51 -23.01
C GLN A 89 12.64 -15.25 -21.91
N ARG A 90 12.63 -14.72 -20.68
CA ARG A 90 13.30 -15.34 -19.54
C ARG A 90 12.77 -16.74 -19.19
N VAL A 91 11.47 -16.96 -19.36
CA VAL A 91 10.86 -18.28 -19.16
C VAL A 91 11.30 -19.27 -20.25
N VAL A 92 11.36 -18.84 -21.50
CA VAL A 92 11.80 -19.69 -22.61
C VAL A 92 13.29 -20.02 -22.50
N ASP A 93 14.11 -19.03 -22.13
CA ASP A 93 15.56 -19.15 -21.96
C ASP A 93 15.94 -20.00 -20.72
N GLY A 94 14.97 -20.33 -19.86
CA GLY A 94 15.19 -21.10 -18.65
C GLY A 94 15.90 -20.31 -17.54
N GLU A 95 15.95 -18.98 -17.66
CA GLU A 95 16.43 -18.09 -16.59
C GLU A 95 15.43 -17.99 -15.43
N MET A 96 14.13 -18.11 -15.74
CA MET A 96 13.05 -18.02 -14.78
C MET A 96 12.05 -19.17 -14.94
N PRO A 97 11.70 -19.89 -13.86
CA PRO A 97 12.28 -19.82 -12.51
C PRO A 97 13.78 -20.17 -12.48
N PRO A 98 14.51 -19.90 -11.38
CA PRO A 98 15.90 -20.33 -11.22
C PRO A 98 16.08 -21.85 -11.43
N GLU A 99 17.29 -22.29 -11.81
CA GLU A 99 17.57 -23.70 -12.14
C GLU A 99 17.25 -24.68 -11.01
N ASP A 100 17.30 -24.24 -9.74
CA ASP A 100 16.98 -25.03 -8.56
C ASP A 100 15.47 -25.11 -8.26
N GLN A 101 14.63 -24.43 -9.05
CA GLN A 101 13.18 -24.39 -8.91
C GLN A 101 12.47 -25.17 -10.04
N PRO A 102 11.22 -25.64 -9.80
CA PRO A 102 10.43 -26.31 -10.84
C PRO A 102 10.26 -25.43 -12.08
N GLN A 103 10.60 -25.98 -13.26
CA GLN A 103 10.49 -25.27 -14.53
C GLN A 103 9.10 -25.48 -15.18
N PRO A 104 8.58 -24.46 -15.89
CA PRO A 104 7.42 -24.63 -16.76
C PRO A 104 7.70 -25.63 -17.88
N THR A 105 6.78 -26.58 -18.07
CA THR A 105 6.83 -27.54 -19.18
C THR A 105 6.68 -26.84 -20.55
N PRO A 106 7.07 -27.46 -21.67
CA PRO A 106 6.86 -26.88 -23.00
C PRO A 106 5.41 -26.48 -23.27
N GLU A 107 4.45 -27.27 -22.79
CA GLU A 107 3.02 -26.97 -22.90
C GLU A 107 2.62 -25.75 -22.06
N GLU A 108 3.07 -25.66 -20.81
CA GLU A 108 2.80 -24.50 -19.96
C GLU A 108 3.43 -23.22 -20.51
N ARG A 109 4.62 -23.30 -21.11
CA ARG A 109 5.25 -22.15 -21.80
C ARG A 109 4.39 -21.69 -22.97
N GLU A 110 3.86 -22.62 -23.75
CA GLU A 110 2.99 -22.29 -24.88
C GLU A 110 1.66 -21.66 -24.43
N ARG A 111 1.08 -22.14 -23.33
CA ARG A 111 -0.11 -21.49 -22.75
C ARG A 111 0.18 -20.11 -22.19
N LEU A 112 1.35 -19.92 -21.58
CA LEU A 112 1.80 -18.60 -21.14
C LEU A 112 1.91 -17.64 -22.34
N ARG A 113 2.48 -18.11 -23.47
CA ARG A 113 2.55 -17.35 -24.72
C ARG A 113 1.16 -16.93 -25.20
N ALA A 114 0.24 -17.90 -25.31
CA ALA A 114 -1.13 -17.65 -25.77
C ALA A 114 -1.88 -16.64 -24.89
N TRP A 115 -1.70 -16.72 -23.57
CA TRP A 115 -2.26 -15.74 -22.64
C TRP A 115 -1.72 -14.32 -22.87
N ILE A 116 -0.41 -14.17 -23.08
CA ILE A 116 0.20 -12.86 -23.33
C ILE A 116 -0.30 -12.28 -24.65
N ASP A 117 -0.31 -13.09 -25.72
CA ASP A 117 -0.79 -12.70 -27.04
C ASP A 117 -2.30 -12.33 -27.02
N ALA A 118 -3.08 -12.91 -26.10
CA ALA A 118 -4.48 -12.56 -25.85
C ALA A 118 -4.69 -11.29 -25.00
N GLY A 119 -3.63 -10.53 -24.69
CA GLY A 119 -3.71 -9.26 -23.94
C GLY A 119 -3.37 -9.38 -22.45
N ALA A 120 -2.93 -10.56 -22.01
CA ALA A 120 -2.42 -10.81 -20.66
C ALA A 120 -3.38 -10.33 -19.55
N THR A 121 -4.68 -10.58 -19.70
CA THR A 121 -5.69 -10.19 -18.71
C THR A 121 -5.60 -11.09 -17.48
N PHE A 122 -5.83 -10.53 -16.30
CA PHE A 122 -5.89 -11.32 -15.08
C PHE A 122 -7.32 -11.87 -14.92
N PRO A 123 -7.50 -13.06 -14.33
CA PRO A 123 -8.82 -13.64 -14.17
C PRO A 123 -9.70 -12.70 -13.36
N VAL A 124 -10.84 -12.34 -13.94
CA VAL A 124 -11.88 -11.63 -13.21
C VAL A 124 -12.49 -12.67 -12.27
N THR A 125 -12.24 -12.57 -10.97
CA THR A 125 -12.88 -13.45 -10.00
C THR A 125 -14.39 -13.27 -10.13
N HIS A 126 -15.09 -14.31 -10.61
CA HIS A 126 -16.55 -14.32 -10.64
C HIS A 126 -17.05 -14.19 -9.21
N ARG A 127 -17.44 -12.96 -8.89
CA ARG A 127 -18.00 -12.61 -7.61
C ARG A 127 -19.50 -12.96 -7.63
N PRO A 128 -20.07 -13.53 -6.54
CA PRO A 128 -21.50 -13.70 -6.43
C PRO A 128 -22.21 -12.37 -6.69
N ASP A 129 -23.34 -12.40 -7.40
CA ASP A 129 -24.14 -11.18 -7.52
C ASP A 129 -24.56 -10.75 -6.12
N ARG A 130 -24.14 -9.54 -5.74
CA ARG A 130 -24.29 -9.01 -4.39
C ARG A 130 -25.19 -7.79 -4.50
N GLY A 131 -26.17 -7.71 -3.60
CA GLY A 131 -27.10 -6.59 -3.57
C GLY A 131 -26.37 -5.26 -3.42
N PHE A 132 -26.87 -4.23 -4.10
CA PHE A 132 -26.33 -2.88 -3.99
C PHE A 132 -26.49 -2.35 -2.56
N VAL A 133 -25.42 -1.75 -2.01
CA VAL A 133 -25.45 -1.09 -0.70
C VAL A 133 -25.28 0.42 -0.89
N GLY A 134 -26.37 1.15 -0.70
CA GLY A 134 -26.41 2.61 -0.80
C GLY A 134 -26.20 3.32 0.53
N GLU A 135 -26.05 4.64 0.44
CA GLU A 135 -25.81 5.51 1.60
C GLU A 135 -26.92 5.42 2.66
N ALA A 136 -28.19 5.30 2.24
CA ALA A 136 -29.31 5.15 3.16
C ALA A 136 -29.20 3.87 4.00
N THR A 137 -28.83 2.74 3.38
CA THR A 137 -28.61 1.47 4.08
C THR A 137 -27.43 1.59 5.06
N LEU A 138 -26.35 2.24 4.63
CA LEU A 138 -25.18 2.49 5.48
C LEU A 138 -25.56 3.30 6.73
N LEU A 139 -26.27 4.42 6.56
CA LEU A 139 -26.71 5.27 7.66
C LEU A 139 -27.72 4.55 8.57
N GLN A 140 -28.61 3.72 8.02
CA GLN A 140 -29.53 2.91 8.80
C GLN A 140 -28.78 1.89 9.67
N ASN A 141 -27.74 1.24 9.15
CA ASN A 141 -26.91 0.32 9.91
C ASN A 141 -26.14 1.05 11.03
N ILE A 142 -25.58 2.22 10.74
CA ILE A 142 -24.92 3.06 11.75
C ILE A 142 -25.91 3.51 12.82
N ALA A 143 -27.10 4.00 12.46
CA ALA A 143 -28.13 4.40 13.42
C ALA A 143 -28.55 3.24 14.33
N THR A 144 -28.70 2.05 13.75
CA THR A 144 -29.02 0.82 14.49
C THR A 144 -27.91 0.47 15.48
N ASP A 145 -26.66 0.53 15.07
CA ASP A 145 -25.50 0.32 15.94
C ASP A 145 -25.44 1.34 17.09
N LEU A 146 -25.56 2.64 16.78
CA LEU A 146 -25.57 3.71 17.77
C LEU A 146 -26.70 3.54 18.80
N SER A 147 -27.86 3.03 18.39
CA SER A 147 -28.99 2.77 19.30
C SER A 147 -28.65 1.70 20.35
N ARG A 148 -27.75 0.76 20.03
CA ARG A 148 -27.27 -0.31 20.93
C ARG A 148 -26.15 0.17 21.86
N LEU A 149 -25.51 1.29 21.54
CA LEU A 149 -24.46 1.89 22.36
C LEU A 149 -25.03 2.74 23.51
N PRO A 150 -24.35 2.76 24.67
CA PRO A 150 -24.64 3.72 25.73
C PRO A 150 -24.57 5.15 25.21
N ALA A 151 -25.50 6.02 25.63
CA ALA A 151 -25.60 7.39 25.12
C ALA A 151 -24.30 8.19 25.26
N ALA A 152 -23.55 7.96 26.35
CA ALA A 152 -22.29 8.62 26.62
C ALA A 152 -21.14 8.21 25.67
N ASP A 153 -21.27 7.07 24.98
CA ASP A 153 -20.22 6.53 24.10
C ASP A 153 -20.44 6.91 22.63
N ARG A 154 -21.67 7.21 22.23
CA ARG A 154 -22.06 7.52 20.84
C ARG A 154 -21.21 8.62 20.21
N ARG A 155 -20.87 9.67 20.97
CA ARG A 155 -20.02 10.78 20.48
C ARG A 155 -18.60 10.38 20.10
N HIS A 156 -18.10 9.24 20.61
CA HIS A 156 -16.77 8.71 20.32
C HIS A 156 -16.76 7.66 19.20
N ALA A 157 -17.93 7.18 18.78
CA ALA A 157 -18.05 6.21 17.71
C ALA A 157 -17.73 6.88 16.36
N ARG A 158 -16.85 6.25 15.59
CA ARG A 158 -16.56 6.57 14.18
C ARG A 158 -16.57 5.30 13.37
N TYR A 159 -16.71 5.42 12.05
CA TYR A 159 -16.88 4.26 11.19
C TYR A 159 -15.98 4.32 9.95
N PHE A 160 -15.59 3.16 9.44
CA PHE A 160 -14.99 3.01 8.12
C PHE A 160 -15.90 2.16 7.24
N SER A 161 -16.20 2.65 6.04
CA SER A 161 -17.09 2.02 5.07
C SER A 161 -16.30 1.39 3.93
N LEU A 162 -16.73 0.20 3.55
CA LEU A 162 -16.31 -0.56 2.38
C LEU A 162 -17.43 -0.63 1.32
N ALA A 163 -18.54 0.11 1.50
CA ALA A 163 -19.73 -0.02 0.65
C ALA A 163 -19.45 0.28 -0.85
N HIS A 164 -18.57 1.24 -1.16
CA HIS A 164 -18.20 1.52 -2.56
C HIS A 164 -17.38 0.40 -3.18
N LEU A 165 -16.48 -0.23 -2.42
CA LEU A 165 -15.74 -1.42 -2.85
C LEU A 165 -16.66 -2.62 -3.00
N TRP A 166 -17.65 -2.74 -2.11
CA TRP A 166 -18.73 -3.69 -2.31
C TRP A 166 -19.47 -3.38 -3.62
N ASN A 167 -19.78 -2.15 -3.98
CA ASN A 167 -20.51 -1.93 -5.23
C ASN A 167 -19.67 -2.17 -6.51
N ASP A 168 -18.34 -2.11 -6.42
CA ASP A 168 -17.39 -2.38 -7.52
C ASP A 168 -17.32 -3.89 -7.85
N ALA A 169 -17.71 -4.25 -9.07
CA ALA A 169 -17.72 -5.63 -9.56
C ALA A 169 -16.32 -6.27 -9.63
N SER A 170 -15.26 -5.46 -9.71
CA SER A 170 -13.87 -5.95 -9.76
C SER A 170 -13.30 -6.31 -8.38
N ILE A 171 -14.04 -6.10 -7.30
CA ILE A 171 -13.61 -6.37 -5.92
C ILE A 171 -14.07 -7.75 -5.46
N SER A 172 -13.11 -8.61 -5.10
CA SER A 172 -13.35 -9.94 -4.52
C SER A 172 -13.63 -9.90 -3.00
N ASP A 173 -14.16 -10.99 -2.44
CA ASP A 173 -14.30 -11.14 -0.97
C ASP A 173 -12.97 -11.13 -0.24
N GLU A 174 -11.94 -11.69 -0.87
CA GLU A 174 -10.57 -11.63 -0.34
C GLU A 174 -10.08 -10.19 -0.24
N HIS A 175 -10.34 -9.36 -1.27
CA HIS A 175 -9.96 -7.96 -1.21
C HIS A 175 -10.69 -7.22 -0.08
N LEU A 176 -11.98 -7.49 0.16
CA LEU A 176 -12.70 -6.91 1.29
C LEU A 176 -12.11 -7.34 2.64
N ARG A 177 -11.69 -8.60 2.79
CA ARG A 177 -10.94 -9.08 3.96
C ARG A 177 -9.63 -8.31 4.14
N MET A 178 -8.87 -8.12 3.07
CA MET A 178 -7.63 -7.34 3.08
C MET A 178 -7.87 -5.88 3.51
N VAL A 179 -8.96 -5.25 3.06
CA VAL A 179 -9.31 -3.88 3.46
C VAL A 179 -9.62 -3.78 4.95
N ARG A 180 -10.38 -4.74 5.52
CA ARG A 180 -10.63 -4.78 6.97
C ARG A 180 -9.35 -4.98 7.77
N ALA A 181 -8.50 -5.91 7.35
CA ALA A 181 -7.19 -6.13 7.95
C ALA A 181 -6.30 -4.88 7.86
N ALA A 182 -6.32 -4.16 6.74
CA ALA A 182 -5.55 -2.95 6.54
C ALA A 182 -5.99 -1.83 7.48
N VAL A 183 -7.30 -1.58 7.60
CA VAL A 183 -7.86 -0.60 8.55
C VAL A 183 -7.43 -0.95 9.97
N SER A 184 -7.61 -2.22 10.37
CA SER A 184 -7.27 -2.69 11.71
C SER A 184 -5.78 -2.54 12.02
N LYS A 185 -4.90 -3.01 11.13
CA LYS A 185 -3.44 -2.87 11.28
C LYS A 185 -3.05 -1.41 11.37
N LEU A 186 -3.56 -0.56 10.47
CA LEU A 186 -3.14 0.84 10.40
C LEU A 186 -3.59 1.64 11.62
N ILE A 187 -4.87 1.58 12.01
CA ILE A 187 -5.34 2.36 13.16
C ILE A 187 -4.65 1.95 14.46
N ASN A 188 -4.35 0.66 14.65
CA ASN A 188 -3.55 0.18 15.78
C ASN A 188 -2.07 0.61 15.66
N SER A 189 -1.50 0.68 14.45
CA SER A 189 -0.13 1.18 14.22
C SER A 189 0.01 2.69 14.36
N LEU A 190 -1.09 3.43 14.41
CA LEU A 190 -1.13 4.86 14.74
C LEU A 190 -1.43 5.11 16.24
N SER A 191 -1.62 4.05 17.03
CA SER A 191 -2.02 4.11 18.43
C SER A 191 -0.88 3.76 19.38
N SER A 192 -0.70 4.56 20.44
CA SER A 192 0.13 4.19 21.60
C SER A 192 -0.64 3.49 22.71
N GLN A 193 -1.90 3.09 22.49
CA GLN A 193 -2.60 2.27 23.48
C GLN A 193 -1.93 0.90 23.57
N PRO A 194 -1.77 0.32 24.77
CA PRO A 194 -1.05 -0.95 24.95
C PRO A 194 -1.84 -2.17 24.45
N ARG A 195 -3.17 -2.03 24.30
CA ARG A 195 -4.05 -3.09 23.83
C ARG A 195 -4.34 -2.88 22.35
N ILE A 196 -4.22 -3.96 21.58
CA ILE A 196 -4.72 -4.00 20.20
C ILE A 196 -6.23 -4.15 20.23
N VAL A 197 -6.91 -3.29 19.47
CA VAL A 197 -8.36 -3.28 19.35
C VAL A 197 -8.72 -3.34 17.87
N PRO A 198 -9.08 -4.53 17.36
CA PRO A 198 -9.65 -4.63 16.02
C PRO A 198 -10.99 -3.86 15.94
N PRO A 199 -11.25 -3.09 14.87
CA PRO A 199 -12.55 -2.47 14.65
C PRO A 199 -13.70 -3.48 14.68
N THR A 200 -14.88 -3.08 15.14
CA THR A 200 -16.06 -3.97 15.19
C THR A 200 -16.84 -3.88 13.89
N ALA A 201 -17.03 -4.99 13.16
CA ALA A 201 -18.00 -5.06 12.07
C ALA A 201 -19.43 -4.97 12.64
N ILE A 202 -20.26 -4.05 12.12
CA ILE A 202 -21.63 -3.82 12.62
C ILE A 202 -22.73 -4.44 11.74
N ASP A 203 -22.34 -5.03 10.61
CA ASP A 203 -23.18 -5.72 9.64
C ASP A 203 -22.57 -7.08 9.28
N ASP A 204 -23.41 -8.00 8.81
CA ASP A 204 -23.03 -9.40 8.57
C ASP A 204 -21.96 -9.55 7.46
N ASP A 205 -21.93 -8.63 6.51
CA ASP A 205 -20.96 -8.61 5.40
C ASP A 205 -19.64 -7.90 5.77
N GLY A 206 -19.58 -7.29 6.96
CA GLY A 206 -18.44 -6.55 7.47
C GLY A 206 -18.07 -5.35 6.59
N LEU A 207 -19.07 -4.61 6.11
CA LEU A 207 -18.90 -3.43 5.26
C LEU A 207 -18.71 -2.15 6.05
N ILE A 208 -19.12 -2.14 7.32
CA ILE A 208 -19.03 -0.99 8.19
C ILE A 208 -18.28 -1.39 9.46
N LEU A 209 -17.10 -0.81 9.63
CA LEU A 209 -16.22 -1.03 10.77
C LEU A 209 -16.34 0.11 11.76
N ARG A 210 -16.90 -0.15 12.94
CA ARG A 210 -16.95 0.81 14.04
C ARG A 210 -15.63 0.83 14.81
N VAL A 211 -15.19 2.03 15.15
CA VAL A 211 -14.10 2.31 16.09
C VAL A 211 -14.59 3.27 17.18
N ASP A 212 -14.16 3.04 18.41
CA ASP A 212 -14.24 4.04 19.48
C ASP A 212 -12.91 4.80 19.51
N LEU A 213 -12.92 6.12 19.32
CA LEU A 213 -11.69 6.90 19.27
C LEU A 213 -10.81 6.71 20.53
N ARG A 214 -11.42 6.48 21.69
CA ARG A 214 -10.70 6.32 22.97
C ARG A 214 -9.85 5.05 23.01
N ASP A 215 -10.27 3.99 22.33
CA ASP A 215 -9.52 2.73 22.24
C ASP A 215 -8.15 2.90 21.54
N TYR A 216 -7.97 4.01 20.83
CA TYR A 216 -6.74 4.34 20.11
C TYR A 216 -6.01 5.57 20.69
N GLY A 217 -6.49 6.11 21.81
CA GLY A 217 -6.01 7.39 22.34
C GLY A 217 -6.35 8.58 21.44
N TRP A 218 -7.28 8.41 20.51
CA TRP A 218 -7.70 9.42 19.57
C TRP A 218 -8.84 10.27 20.14
N ASN A 219 -9.03 11.44 19.54
CA ASN A 219 -10.17 12.31 19.79
C ASN A 219 -10.58 13.05 18.53
N HIS A 220 -11.77 13.64 18.56
CA HIS A 220 -12.33 14.30 17.39
C HIS A 220 -11.43 15.44 16.86
N ARG A 221 -10.93 16.32 17.73
CA ARG A 221 -10.20 17.52 17.33
C ARG A 221 -8.80 17.23 16.75
N GLN A 222 -8.05 16.34 17.38
CA GLN A 222 -6.65 16.09 17.02
C GLN A 222 -6.48 14.99 15.96
N HIS A 223 -7.48 14.13 15.75
CA HIS A 223 -7.34 12.96 14.88
C HIS A 223 -8.43 12.90 13.81
N TRP A 224 -9.71 12.91 14.21
CA TRP A 224 -10.79 12.75 13.23
C TRP A 224 -10.96 13.98 12.33
N LEU A 225 -10.87 15.19 12.88
CA LEU A 225 -11.02 16.43 12.13
C LEU A 225 -9.92 16.62 11.06
N PRO A 226 -8.62 16.35 11.34
CA PRO A 226 -7.58 16.35 10.31
C PRO A 226 -7.78 15.35 9.17
N LEU A 227 -8.43 14.20 9.45
CA LEU A 227 -8.85 13.26 8.41
C LEU A 227 -9.96 13.86 7.56
N LEU A 228 -11.04 14.34 8.20
CA LEU A 228 -12.15 14.98 7.49
C LEU A 228 -11.69 16.17 6.64
N SER A 229 -10.77 16.99 7.12
CA SER A 229 -10.28 18.19 6.42
C SER A 229 -9.57 17.87 5.09
N ARG A 230 -9.20 16.61 4.86
CA ARG A 230 -8.56 16.12 3.64
C ARG A 230 -9.44 15.16 2.85
N TYR A 231 -10.65 14.85 3.35
CA TYR A 231 -11.47 13.78 2.81
C TYR A 231 -12.28 14.26 1.59
N PRO A 232 -11.94 13.82 0.36
CA PRO A 232 -12.55 14.34 -0.86
C PRO A 232 -13.95 13.77 -1.09
N TYR A 233 -14.33 12.70 -0.39
CA TYR A 233 -15.62 12.03 -0.57
C TYR A 233 -16.67 12.46 0.46
N GLY A 234 -16.39 13.51 1.25
CA GLY A 234 -17.32 14.00 2.26
C GLY A 234 -18.59 14.55 1.63
N LEU A 235 -19.69 13.83 1.80
CA LEU A 235 -21.04 14.26 1.41
C LEU A 235 -21.94 14.20 2.64
N VAL A 236 -22.65 15.30 2.91
CA VAL A 236 -23.69 15.37 3.94
C VAL A 236 -25.02 15.13 3.26
N ILE A 237 -25.82 14.24 3.86
CA ILE A 237 -27.17 13.90 3.40
C ILE A 237 -28.16 14.33 4.47
N SER A 238 -29.28 14.92 4.03
CA SER A 238 -30.36 15.30 4.94
C SER A 238 -31.41 14.19 5.04
N GLY A 239 -31.98 14.02 6.23
CA GLY A 239 -33.05 13.07 6.48
C GLY A 239 -33.03 12.59 7.92
N GLU A 240 -34.18 12.14 8.43
CA GLU A 240 -34.36 11.82 9.87
C GLU A 240 -33.26 10.88 10.42
N ILE A 241 -32.91 9.84 9.67
CA ILE A 241 -31.86 8.87 10.07
C ILE A 241 -30.47 9.54 10.05
N ALA A 242 -30.15 10.28 8.99
CA ALA A 242 -28.87 10.97 8.85
C ALA A 242 -28.67 11.99 9.98
N ASP A 243 -29.67 12.84 10.19
CA ASP A 243 -29.68 13.88 11.22
C ASP A 243 -29.52 13.26 12.62
N ALA A 244 -30.17 12.12 12.89
CA ALA A 244 -30.02 11.39 14.15
C ALA A 244 -28.60 10.81 14.33
N VAL A 245 -27.97 10.30 13.26
CA VAL A 245 -26.59 9.79 13.29
C VAL A 245 -25.61 10.94 13.57
N TYR A 246 -25.73 12.07 12.88
CA TYR A 246 -24.86 13.22 13.07
C TYR A 246 -25.00 13.82 14.47
N ALA A 247 -26.23 13.96 14.96
CA ALA A 247 -26.49 14.44 16.32
C ALA A 247 -25.95 13.49 17.39
N ALA A 248 -26.13 12.18 17.23
CA ALA A 248 -25.66 11.20 18.22
C ALA A 248 -24.13 11.10 18.28
N THR A 249 -23.44 11.32 17.16
CA THR A 249 -21.97 11.25 17.07
C THR A 249 -21.28 12.59 17.30
N GLU A 250 -22.06 13.68 17.41
CA GLU A 250 -21.57 15.07 17.46
C GLU A 250 -20.61 15.36 16.30
N CYS A 251 -20.93 14.88 15.09
CA CYS A 251 -20.04 14.94 13.94
C CYS A 251 -20.83 14.98 12.63
N ASP A 252 -20.55 15.97 11.78
CA ASP A 252 -21.21 16.13 10.47
C ASP A 252 -20.95 14.97 9.51
N LEU A 253 -19.85 14.23 9.73
CA LEU A 253 -19.53 13.02 8.99
C LEU A 253 -18.76 12.02 9.88
N PRO A 254 -19.45 11.06 10.53
CA PRO A 254 -18.82 10.13 11.46
C PRO A 254 -18.21 8.90 10.77
N TYR A 255 -18.16 8.87 9.44
CA TYR A 255 -17.60 7.75 8.68
C TYR A 255 -16.71 8.19 7.52
N LEU A 256 -15.74 7.33 7.18
CA LEU A 256 -14.80 7.53 6.08
C LEU A 256 -14.78 6.28 5.20
N ARG A 257 -14.30 6.42 3.96
CA ARG A 257 -13.96 5.26 3.13
C ARG A 257 -12.71 4.58 3.68
N ALA A 258 -12.79 3.26 3.84
CA ALA A 258 -11.73 2.45 4.42
C ALA A 258 -10.42 2.51 3.61
N ASP A 259 -10.50 2.34 2.29
CA ASP A 259 -9.36 2.40 1.37
C ASP A 259 -8.72 3.79 1.31
N TRP A 260 -9.51 4.88 1.30
CA TRP A 260 -9.00 6.25 1.40
C TRP A 260 -8.22 6.45 2.69
N PHE A 261 -8.77 6.01 3.83
CA PHE A 261 -8.10 6.11 5.13
C PHE A 261 -6.78 5.34 5.10
N VAL A 262 -6.81 4.09 4.63
CA VAL A 262 -5.60 3.25 4.54
C VAL A 262 -4.53 3.91 3.69
N HIS A 263 -4.90 4.38 2.49
CA HIS A 263 -3.99 5.05 1.58
C HIS A 263 -3.40 6.32 2.22
N HIS A 264 -4.24 7.25 2.66
CA HIS A 264 -3.77 8.57 3.08
C HIS A 264 -3.17 8.61 4.49
N ALA A 265 -3.68 7.82 5.44
CA ALA A 265 -3.17 7.81 6.82
C ALA A 265 -1.91 6.95 7.00
N SER A 266 -1.58 6.07 6.05
CA SER A 266 -0.31 5.33 6.07
C SER A 266 0.89 6.16 5.62
N ARG A 267 0.71 7.43 5.23
CA ARG A 267 1.81 8.28 4.74
C ARG A 267 1.69 9.74 5.19
N PRO A 268 2.76 10.54 5.06
CA PRO A 268 2.73 11.95 5.40
C PRO A 268 1.76 12.73 4.51
N PRO A 269 1.15 13.81 5.03
CA PRO A 269 1.36 14.34 6.38
C PRO A 269 0.53 13.61 7.46
N LEU A 270 -0.48 12.81 7.10
CA LEU A 270 -1.41 12.22 8.06
C LEU A 270 -0.74 11.20 8.99
N TYR A 271 0.15 10.35 8.46
CA TYR A 271 0.93 9.43 9.30
C TYR A 271 1.66 10.18 10.42
N HIS A 272 2.33 11.29 10.09
CA HIS A 272 3.04 12.11 11.08
C HIS A 272 2.13 12.88 12.02
N GLN A 273 0.87 13.11 11.66
CA GLN A 273 -0.10 13.81 12.51
C GLN A 273 -0.86 12.85 13.44
N LEU A 274 -1.05 11.60 13.03
CA LEU A 274 -1.98 10.67 13.68
C LEU A 274 -1.33 9.65 14.60
N VAL A 275 -0.03 9.35 14.44
CA VAL A 275 0.67 8.47 15.38
C VAL A 275 0.63 9.08 16.77
N THR A 276 0.26 8.31 17.78
CA THR A 276 0.21 8.79 19.17
C THR A 276 1.37 8.25 20.00
N PHE A 277 1.73 9.01 21.03
CA PHE A 277 2.51 8.63 22.19
C PHE A 277 1.74 9.10 23.44
N PRO A 278 1.99 8.55 24.65
CA PRO A 278 1.19 8.86 25.84
C PRO A 278 0.99 10.36 26.13
N ASP A 279 1.99 11.19 25.85
CA ASP A 279 1.98 12.64 26.10
C ASP A 279 2.31 13.47 24.84
N PHE A 280 2.25 12.87 23.64
CA PHE A 280 2.61 13.54 22.39
C PHE A 280 1.78 12.99 21.22
N VAL A 281 1.25 13.87 20.38
CA VAL A 281 0.52 13.50 19.17
C VAL A 281 1.38 13.86 17.97
N GLY A 282 1.64 12.85 17.15
CA GLY A 282 2.42 12.88 15.93
C GLY A 282 3.76 12.14 16.02
N ILE A 283 4.42 11.98 14.87
CA ILE A 283 5.85 11.67 14.82
C ILE A 283 6.61 12.99 15.04
N PRO A 284 7.53 13.07 16.02
CA PRO A 284 8.19 14.33 16.36
C PRO A 284 9.09 14.84 15.23
N GLU A 285 9.24 16.16 15.14
CA GLU A 285 10.05 16.83 14.11
C GLU A 285 11.56 16.54 14.17
N ASN A 286 12.04 15.94 15.26
CA ASN A 286 13.46 15.62 15.43
C ASN A 286 13.70 14.34 16.24
N LEU A 287 14.83 13.71 15.93
CA LEU A 287 15.28 12.45 16.49
C LEU A 287 15.43 12.49 18.01
N ALA A 288 16.00 13.57 18.55
CA ALA A 288 16.20 13.73 20.00
C ALA A 288 14.89 13.69 20.79
N THR A 289 13.79 14.18 20.19
CA THR A 289 12.46 14.10 20.80
C THR A 289 11.90 12.68 20.74
N LEU A 290 12.08 11.97 19.61
CA LEU A 290 11.69 10.56 19.51
C LEU A 290 12.42 9.71 20.55
N GLU A 291 13.74 9.84 20.66
CA GLU A 291 14.56 9.09 21.61
C GLU A 291 14.12 9.33 23.06
N ARG A 292 13.79 10.59 23.41
CA ARG A 292 13.22 10.93 24.73
C ARG A 292 11.89 10.24 24.98
N LEU A 293 10.98 10.21 23.99
CA LEU A 293 9.70 9.51 24.10
C LEU A 293 9.89 8.00 24.27
N LEU A 294 10.91 7.42 23.62
CA LEU A 294 11.28 6.01 23.72
C LEU A 294 12.12 5.68 24.95
N GLY A 295 12.58 6.69 25.70
CA GLY A 295 13.47 6.50 26.85
C GLY A 295 14.88 6.02 26.50
N VAL A 296 15.35 6.32 25.29
CA VAL A 296 16.66 5.93 24.78
C VAL A 296 17.67 7.07 24.98
N ASP A 297 18.84 6.75 25.49
CA ASP A 297 20.00 7.64 25.54
C ASP A 297 21.16 6.96 24.81
N ILE A 298 21.35 7.31 23.52
CA ILE A 298 22.38 6.70 22.68
C ILE A 298 23.78 6.95 23.25
N ARG A 299 24.06 8.16 23.77
CA ARG A 299 25.37 8.52 24.31
C ARG A 299 25.71 7.68 25.53
N ARG A 300 24.76 7.49 26.44
CA ARG A 300 24.91 6.62 27.60
C ARG A 300 25.04 5.16 27.18
N ASN A 301 24.18 4.68 26.29
CA ASN A 301 24.22 3.29 25.82
C ASN A 301 25.55 2.96 25.13
N PHE A 302 26.10 3.90 24.36
CA PHE A 302 27.41 3.77 23.73
C PHE A 302 28.51 3.68 24.79
N ARG A 303 28.54 4.61 25.74
CA ARG A 303 29.54 4.65 26.83
C ARG A 303 29.53 3.36 27.64
N ASP A 304 28.34 2.94 28.07
CA ASP A 304 28.12 1.77 28.93
C ASP A 304 28.28 0.44 28.14
N GLY A 305 28.35 0.50 26.80
CA GLY A 305 28.47 -0.69 25.95
C GLY A 305 27.21 -1.55 25.92
N LYS A 306 26.04 -0.91 26.04
CA LYS A 306 24.72 -1.57 26.10
C LYS A 306 23.99 -1.62 24.76
N LEU A 307 24.45 -0.86 23.77
CA LEU A 307 23.91 -0.94 22.41
C LEU A 307 24.53 -2.09 21.64
N VAL A 308 23.80 -2.58 20.64
CA VAL A 308 24.23 -3.64 19.72
C VAL A 308 24.28 -3.09 18.31
N ARG A 309 25.30 -3.43 17.53
CA ARG A 309 25.45 -3.00 16.15
C ARG A 309 25.71 -4.15 15.19
N ALA A 310 25.38 -3.88 13.93
CA ALA A 310 25.85 -4.62 12.77
C ALA A 310 26.15 -3.64 11.64
N ALA A 311 27.16 -3.95 10.83
CA ALA A 311 27.41 -3.24 9.58
C ALA A 311 27.54 -4.20 8.42
N PHE A 312 27.03 -3.79 7.26
CA PHE A 312 27.03 -4.57 6.03
C PHE A 312 27.09 -3.65 4.80
N SER A 313 27.57 -4.20 3.69
CA SER A 313 27.63 -3.51 2.39
C SER A 313 26.22 -3.29 1.82
N GLY A 314 25.99 -2.15 1.15
CA GLY A 314 24.68 -1.68 0.70
C GLY A 314 23.81 -2.67 -0.05
N ASN A 315 24.39 -3.41 -1.01
CA ASN A 315 23.67 -4.40 -1.83
C ASN A 315 23.00 -5.53 -1.02
N LYS A 316 23.23 -5.62 0.30
CA LYS A 316 22.57 -6.58 1.20
C LYS A 316 21.37 -6.01 1.96
N SER A 317 21.14 -4.69 1.90
CA SER A 317 20.04 -4.01 2.59
C SER A 317 18.71 -4.07 1.83
N GLY A 318 18.77 -4.22 0.50
CA GLY A 318 17.62 -4.15 -0.40
C GLY A 318 17.13 -2.73 -0.72
N VAL A 319 17.62 -1.69 -0.03
CA VAL A 319 17.14 -0.30 -0.19
C VAL A 319 18.25 0.75 -0.40
N SER A 320 19.49 0.49 0.01
CA SER A 320 20.64 1.40 -0.22
C SER A 320 21.73 0.73 -1.05
N ASP A 321 22.40 1.52 -1.90
CA ASP A 321 23.52 1.07 -2.73
C ASP A 321 24.89 1.14 -1.98
N HIS A 322 24.92 1.76 -0.78
CA HIS A 322 26.14 2.05 -0.01
C HIS A 322 26.18 1.38 1.38
N ASN A 323 27.33 1.40 2.04
CA ASN A 323 27.49 0.82 3.39
C ASN A 323 26.40 1.31 4.35
N ARG A 324 25.77 0.37 5.06
CA ARG A 324 24.73 0.65 6.06
C ARG A 324 25.16 0.11 7.41
N MET A 325 24.86 0.88 8.46
CA MET A 325 24.99 0.43 9.84
C MET A 325 23.64 0.46 10.50
N VAL A 326 23.35 -0.57 11.28
CA VAL A 326 22.18 -0.63 12.14
C VAL A 326 22.61 -0.75 13.59
N GLU A 327 21.85 -0.10 14.44
CA GLU A 327 22.08 -0.06 15.88
C GLU A 327 20.80 -0.43 16.61
N ARG A 328 20.94 -1.11 17.75
CA ARG A 328 19.83 -1.53 18.60
C ARG A 328 19.95 -0.93 19.98
N HIS A 329 18.83 -0.43 20.46
CA HIS A 329 18.63 -0.07 21.85
C HIS A 329 17.45 -0.83 22.45
N ASP A 330 17.55 -1.20 23.72
CA ASP A 330 16.35 -1.46 24.52
C ASP A 330 15.62 -0.12 24.72
N ALA A 331 14.33 -0.12 24.42
CA ALA A 331 13.47 1.06 24.52
C ALA A 331 12.32 0.77 25.50
N ARG A 332 11.65 1.83 25.96
CA ARG A 332 10.56 1.75 26.96
C ARG A 332 9.50 0.70 26.62
N TYR A 333 9.17 0.54 25.35
CA TYR A 333 8.10 -0.37 24.88
C TYR A 333 8.62 -1.60 24.13
N GLY A 334 9.94 -1.85 24.17
CA GLY A 334 10.57 -2.99 23.53
C GLY A 334 11.92 -2.62 22.96
N TYR A 335 11.94 -2.19 21.71
CA TYR A 335 13.17 -1.95 20.96
C TYR A 335 13.11 -0.66 20.15
N TYR A 336 14.30 -0.18 19.80
CA TYR A 336 14.53 0.91 18.88
C TYR A 336 15.74 0.58 18.00
N TRP A 337 15.54 0.63 16.69
CA TRP A 337 16.51 0.32 15.66
C TRP A 337 16.69 1.52 14.72
N PRO A 338 17.66 2.41 14.98
CA PRO A 338 18.12 3.36 13.97
C PRO A 338 19.05 2.67 12.96
N SER A 339 18.89 3.00 11.69
CA SER A 339 19.93 2.87 10.67
C SER A 339 20.64 4.18 10.44
N TYR A 340 21.89 4.05 9.98
CA TYR A 340 22.69 5.15 9.47
C TYR A 340 23.07 4.82 8.04
N ASP A 341 22.67 5.70 7.14
CA ASP A 341 22.79 5.55 5.70
C ASP A 341 23.73 6.65 5.15
N SER A 342 24.45 6.31 4.09
CA SER A 342 25.46 7.18 3.49
C SER A 342 25.30 7.25 1.98
N ALA A 343 25.54 8.41 1.38
CA ALA A 343 25.58 8.62 -0.06
C ALA A 343 26.94 8.22 -0.70
N GLY A 344 27.85 7.62 0.10
CA GLY A 344 29.15 7.14 -0.38
C GLY A 344 29.88 6.25 0.61
N ASP A 345 31.01 5.68 0.17
CA ASP A 345 31.78 4.67 0.93
C ASP A 345 33.20 5.11 1.29
N SER A 346 33.50 6.41 1.14
CA SER A 346 34.83 6.99 1.28
C SER A 346 34.99 7.82 2.55
N GLY A 347 36.23 8.15 2.92
CA GLY A 347 36.49 8.98 4.11
C GLY A 347 35.84 8.43 5.38
N ARG A 348 35.17 9.29 6.14
CA ARG A 348 34.45 8.93 7.38
C ARG A 348 33.11 8.23 7.14
N GLN A 349 32.61 8.16 5.91
CA GLN A 349 31.44 7.36 5.55
C GLN A 349 31.77 5.87 5.40
N ASN A 350 33.05 5.49 5.41
CA ASN A 350 33.46 4.09 5.47
C ASN A 350 33.29 3.53 6.88
N PHE A 351 32.12 2.96 7.16
CA PHE A 351 31.77 2.41 8.48
C PHE A 351 32.71 1.27 8.92
N PHE A 352 33.39 0.60 7.99
CA PHE A 352 34.38 -0.44 8.32
C PHE A 352 35.67 0.14 8.90
N ARG A 353 36.01 1.37 8.49
CA ARG A 353 37.15 2.13 9.02
C ARG A 353 36.77 3.00 10.23
N PHE A 354 35.52 3.45 10.31
CA PHE A 354 34.99 4.32 11.36
C PHE A 354 33.80 3.68 12.09
N PRO A 355 33.99 2.53 12.79
CA PRO A 355 32.90 1.70 13.30
C PRO A 355 32.25 2.18 14.61
N LEU A 356 32.77 3.24 15.23
CA LEU A 356 32.35 3.63 16.59
C LEU A 356 31.09 4.50 16.63
N GLY A 357 30.42 4.76 15.51
CA GLY A 357 29.09 5.37 15.50
C GLY A 357 29.10 6.78 14.94
N PRO A 358 27.94 7.45 14.93
CA PRO A 358 27.89 8.88 14.61
C PRO A 358 28.69 9.69 15.64
N LYS A 359 28.89 10.97 15.36
CA LYS A 359 29.60 11.90 16.26
C LYS A 359 28.77 12.18 17.53
N LEU A 360 28.86 11.29 18.51
CA LEU A 360 28.13 11.37 19.78
C LEU A 360 28.75 12.37 20.75
N ASN A 361 30.08 12.55 20.72
CA ASN A 361 30.83 13.42 21.63
C ASN A 361 31.57 14.56 20.90
N GLY A 362 31.10 14.98 19.73
CA GLY A 362 31.75 15.99 18.89
C GLY A 362 32.78 15.41 17.90
N ASP A 363 33.47 16.30 17.17
CA ASP A 363 34.34 15.93 16.04
C ASP A 363 35.60 15.13 16.42
N ASP A 364 36.03 15.24 17.68
CA ASP A 364 37.22 14.57 18.20
C ASP A 364 37.00 13.10 18.57
N GLN A 365 35.77 12.58 18.41
CA GLN A 365 35.49 11.17 18.67
C GLN A 365 36.31 10.27 17.72
N PRO A 366 37.24 9.45 18.24
CA PRO A 366 38.04 8.56 17.40
C PRO A 366 37.13 7.55 16.70
N ALA A 367 37.41 7.27 15.43
CA ALA A 367 36.68 6.28 14.64
C ALA A 367 35.14 6.51 14.56
N ALA A 368 34.68 7.76 14.72
CA ALA A 368 33.31 8.16 14.41
C ALA A 368 33.11 8.39 12.91
N PHE A 369 31.93 8.00 12.40
CA PHE A 369 31.55 8.15 11.01
C PHE A 369 30.71 9.42 10.77
N ASP A 370 30.66 9.79 9.50
CA ASP A 370 29.68 10.74 8.95
C ASP A 370 28.59 9.92 8.23
N HIS A 371 27.34 10.38 8.28
CA HIS A 371 26.17 9.77 7.64
C HIS A 371 25.29 10.88 7.07
N ASP A 372 24.41 10.55 6.12
CA ASP A 372 23.59 11.51 5.38
C ASP A 372 22.11 11.46 5.80
N GLY A 373 21.68 10.35 6.41
CA GLY A 373 20.34 10.18 6.95
C GLY A 373 20.19 8.86 7.70
N GLY A 374 18.96 8.59 8.15
CA GLY A 374 18.66 7.36 8.86
C GLY A 374 17.18 7.01 8.84
N GLU A 375 16.93 5.73 9.07
CA GLU A 375 15.59 5.15 9.21
C GLU A 375 15.45 4.60 10.63
N MET A 376 14.39 5.00 11.31
CA MET A 376 14.13 4.64 12.70
C MET A 376 12.92 3.72 12.75
N ILE A 377 13.13 2.52 13.28
CA ILE A 377 12.07 1.55 13.55
C ILE A 377 11.98 1.37 15.06
N PHE A 378 10.80 1.59 15.64
CA PHE A 378 10.61 1.47 17.08
C PHE A 378 9.34 0.70 17.41
N SER A 379 9.35 0.00 18.54
CA SER A 379 8.17 -0.68 19.05
C SER A 379 7.23 0.30 19.77
N LEU A 380 5.95 0.25 19.42
CA LEU A 380 4.87 0.94 20.11
C LEU A 380 4.42 0.14 21.35
N PRO A 381 3.67 0.75 22.29
CA PRO A 381 3.15 0.06 23.48
C PRO A 381 2.35 -1.22 23.20
N ASN A 382 1.63 -1.28 22.07
CA ASN A 382 0.91 -2.48 21.60
C ASN A 382 1.78 -3.45 20.79
N HIS A 383 3.09 -3.23 20.73
CA HIS A 383 4.08 -4.07 20.05
C HIS A 383 4.06 -4.04 18.52
N LEU A 384 3.17 -3.28 17.90
CA LEU A 384 3.32 -2.87 16.50
C LEU A 384 4.52 -1.90 16.36
N GLN A 385 4.88 -1.57 15.12
CA GLN A 385 6.03 -0.72 14.82
C GLN A 385 5.59 0.69 14.42
N GLY A 386 6.36 1.68 14.86
CA GLY A 386 6.36 3.04 14.33
C GLY A 386 7.66 3.32 13.57
N TYR A 387 7.60 4.32 12.69
CA TYR A 387 8.64 4.63 11.73
C TYR A 387 8.94 6.12 11.67
N MET A 388 10.21 6.46 11.47
CA MET A 388 10.65 7.84 11.23
C MET A 388 11.81 7.83 10.23
N LEU A 389 11.85 8.80 9.32
CA LEU A 389 12.99 9.07 8.46
C LEU A 389 13.62 10.39 8.90
N THR A 390 14.96 10.49 8.86
CA THR A 390 15.66 11.73 9.19
C THR A 390 16.82 12.05 8.25
N THR A 391 17.14 13.33 8.17
CA THR A 391 18.45 13.84 7.75
C THR A 391 19.55 13.51 8.77
N ALA A 392 20.81 13.73 8.40
CA ALA A 392 21.98 13.53 9.26
C ALA A 392 21.97 14.33 10.58
N ASP A 393 21.37 15.52 10.60
CA ASP A 393 21.20 16.35 11.80
C ASP A 393 19.96 15.95 12.63
N GLY A 394 19.24 14.92 12.20
CA GLY A 394 18.13 14.33 12.92
C GLY A 394 16.78 15.02 12.70
N ALA A 395 16.65 15.88 11.68
CA ALA A 395 15.36 16.48 11.32
C ALA A 395 14.48 15.45 10.59
N ARG A 396 13.19 15.40 10.94
CA ARG A 396 12.21 14.49 10.32
C ARG A 396 12.00 14.83 8.85
N ILE A 397 11.94 13.82 8.00
CA ILE A 397 11.57 13.95 6.59
C ILE A 397 10.41 13.03 6.21
N ASP A 398 9.71 13.39 5.15
CA ASP A 398 8.57 12.64 4.61
C ASP A 398 9.02 11.54 3.65
N VAL A 399 10.05 11.86 2.85
CA VAL A 399 10.58 11.02 1.78
C VAL A 399 12.10 10.92 1.93
N GLY A 400 12.63 9.70 1.87
CA GLY A 400 14.06 9.44 1.82
C GLY A 400 14.67 9.88 0.47
N PRO A 401 15.80 10.61 0.44
CA PRO A 401 16.43 11.01 -0.81
C PRO A 401 16.86 9.79 -1.64
N GLN A 402 16.48 9.75 -2.92
CA GLN A 402 16.73 8.59 -3.79
C GLN A 402 18.22 8.32 -4.02
N GLU A 403 19.08 9.32 -3.87
CA GLU A 403 20.54 9.16 -3.91
C GLU A 403 21.09 8.37 -2.70
N ILE A 404 20.30 8.20 -1.64
CA ILE A 404 20.67 7.47 -0.41
C ILE A 404 19.93 6.12 -0.34
N VAL A 405 18.61 6.15 -0.55
CA VAL A 405 17.74 4.98 -0.35
C VAL A 405 16.57 4.94 -1.35
N LYS A 406 16.12 3.74 -1.74
CA LYS A 406 15.01 3.52 -2.69
C LYS A 406 14.10 2.39 -2.25
N ASP A 407 12.81 2.49 -2.61
CA ASP A 407 11.80 1.45 -2.46
C ASP A 407 11.68 0.70 -3.80
N PRO A 408 12.46 -0.38 -4.02
CA PRO A 408 12.38 -1.12 -5.27
C PRO A 408 10.99 -1.75 -5.44
N ASN A 409 10.29 -2.13 -4.37
CA ASN A 409 8.98 -2.78 -4.42
C ASN A 409 7.82 -1.82 -4.71
N ARG A 410 8.09 -0.51 -4.74
CA ARG A 410 7.13 0.54 -5.06
C ARG A 410 5.89 0.50 -4.17
N PHE A 411 6.06 0.21 -2.88
CA PHE A 411 4.94 0.16 -1.93
C PHE A 411 4.21 1.50 -1.82
N SER A 412 4.94 2.62 -2.02
CA SER A 412 4.39 3.97 -2.07
C SER A 412 3.71 4.33 -3.40
N GLY A 413 3.80 3.48 -4.42
CA GLY A 413 3.42 3.78 -5.81
C GLY A 413 4.57 4.29 -6.68
N GLY A 414 5.76 4.50 -6.10
CA GLY A 414 6.98 4.91 -6.80
C GLY A 414 8.24 4.40 -6.09
N PHE A 415 9.43 4.80 -6.53
CA PHE A 415 10.71 4.37 -5.92
C PHE A 415 11.06 5.14 -4.64
N ASP A 416 10.26 6.13 -4.30
CA ASP A 416 10.45 6.92 -3.09
C ASP A 416 10.15 6.07 -1.86
N ILE A 417 11.08 6.07 -0.91
CA ILE A 417 10.80 5.60 0.45
C ILE A 417 10.00 6.69 1.13
N VAL A 418 8.69 6.47 1.20
CA VAL A 418 7.75 7.37 1.88
C VAL A 418 7.52 6.83 3.28
N ASN A 419 7.79 7.65 4.30
CA ASN A 419 7.70 7.25 5.70
C ASN A 419 6.30 6.69 6.03
N GLY A 420 6.23 5.62 6.83
CA GLY A 420 4.99 4.87 7.03
C GLY A 420 4.78 3.84 5.92
N ILE A 421 4.25 4.22 4.76
CA ILE A 421 3.78 3.27 3.72
C ILE A 421 4.87 2.32 3.22
N SER A 422 6.06 2.83 2.88
CA SER A 422 7.17 1.98 2.44
C SER A 422 7.68 1.12 3.59
N CYS A 423 7.69 1.65 4.82
CA CYS A 423 8.13 0.93 6.00
C CYS A 423 7.17 -0.21 6.37
N PHE A 424 5.86 -0.01 6.28
CA PHE A 424 4.84 -1.06 6.51
C PHE A 424 5.02 -2.22 5.54
N GLY A 425 5.33 -1.94 4.26
CA GLY A 425 5.61 -2.94 3.24
C GLY A 425 6.91 -3.70 3.49
N CYS A 426 8.03 -3.00 3.65
CA CYS A 426 9.35 -3.60 3.88
C CYS A 426 9.37 -4.42 5.18
N HIS A 427 8.76 -3.90 6.25
CA HIS A 427 8.72 -4.52 7.57
C HIS A 427 7.39 -5.22 7.84
N LYS A 428 6.80 -5.86 6.81
CA LYS A 428 5.51 -6.57 6.94
C LYS A 428 5.51 -7.63 8.04
N GLU A 429 6.68 -8.17 8.37
CA GLU A 429 6.90 -9.19 9.41
C GLU A 429 7.78 -8.68 10.57
N GLY A 430 8.07 -7.37 10.62
CA GLY A 430 8.91 -6.75 11.65
C GLY A 430 10.36 -6.58 11.21
N MET A 431 11.30 -6.73 12.15
CA MET A 431 12.73 -6.56 11.86
C MET A 431 13.22 -7.63 10.88
N ILE A 432 13.89 -7.18 9.81
CA ILE A 432 14.48 -8.03 8.78
C ILE A 432 15.81 -8.58 9.31
N PRO A 433 16.09 -9.89 9.19
CA PRO A 433 17.40 -10.46 9.56
C PRO A 433 18.54 -9.90 8.71
N PHE A 434 19.71 -9.72 9.32
CA PHE A 434 20.93 -9.27 8.64
C PHE A 434 22.18 -9.86 9.28
N THR A 435 23.25 -9.93 8.50
CA THR A 435 24.53 -10.50 8.92
C THR A 435 25.57 -9.40 9.09
N ASP A 436 26.15 -9.31 10.29
CA ASP A 436 27.28 -8.43 10.52
C ASP A 436 28.54 -8.94 9.80
N THR A 437 29.22 -8.05 9.07
CA THR A 437 30.50 -8.37 8.41
C THR A 437 31.68 -7.63 9.03
N LEU A 438 31.44 -6.76 10.02
CA LEU A 438 32.47 -5.90 10.60
C LEU A 438 33.26 -6.58 11.72
N ARG A 439 32.59 -7.32 12.63
CA ARG A 439 33.22 -7.91 13.82
C ARG A 439 34.46 -8.72 13.49
N GLN A 440 34.39 -9.55 12.43
CA GLN A 440 35.48 -10.42 11.99
C GLN A 440 36.77 -9.64 11.69
N GLN A 441 36.65 -8.41 11.19
CA GLN A 441 37.81 -7.59 10.87
C GLN A 441 38.57 -7.14 12.12
N TYR A 442 37.92 -7.10 13.29
CA TYR A 442 38.48 -6.60 14.54
C TYR A 442 38.89 -7.72 15.52
N LEU A 443 38.61 -8.99 15.21
CA LEU A 443 39.11 -10.12 15.99
C LEU A 443 40.64 -10.17 15.97
N GLY A 444 41.24 -10.42 17.12
CA GLY A 444 42.70 -10.44 17.28
C GLY A 444 43.39 -9.06 17.23
N ARG A 445 42.67 -7.97 16.93
CA ARG A 445 43.23 -6.61 16.99
C ARG A 445 43.31 -6.11 18.44
N GLY A 446 44.40 -5.42 18.77
CA GLY A 446 44.60 -4.75 20.06
C GLY A 446 44.12 -3.28 20.07
N GLY A 447 44.13 -2.67 21.26
CA GLY A 447 43.80 -1.25 21.45
C GLY A 447 42.34 -0.97 21.80
N GLU A 448 42.07 0.25 22.26
CA GLU A 448 40.76 0.64 22.81
C GLU A 448 39.64 0.63 21.76
N ILE A 449 39.95 0.99 20.50
CA ILE A 449 38.97 0.93 19.42
C ILE A 449 38.52 -0.51 19.17
N ALA A 450 39.46 -1.47 19.04
CA ALA A 450 39.11 -2.86 18.79
C ALA A 450 38.31 -3.46 19.95
N LYS A 451 38.71 -3.19 21.20
CA LYS A 451 37.93 -3.58 22.39
C LYS A 451 36.51 -3.02 22.34
N LYS A 452 36.36 -1.74 22.00
CA LYS A 452 35.04 -1.10 21.93
C LYS A 452 34.19 -1.67 20.79
N VAL A 453 34.75 -1.91 19.61
CA VAL A 453 34.06 -2.58 18.51
C VAL A 453 33.59 -3.97 18.95
N LEU A 454 34.46 -4.80 19.52
CA LEU A 454 34.07 -6.15 19.94
C LEU A 454 33.04 -6.17 21.08
N GLN A 455 32.91 -5.08 21.84
CA GLN A 455 31.85 -4.88 22.83
C GLN A 455 30.50 -4.52 22.17
N LEU A 456 30.50 -3.67 21.15
CA LEU A 456 29.27 -3.15 20.52
C LEU A 456 28.73 -4.04 19.39
N TYR A 457 29.59 -4.80 18.73
CA TYR A 457 29.24 -5.71 17.64
C TYR A 457 29.30 -7.14 18.18
N PRO A 458 28.20 -7.70 18.70
CA PRO A 458 28.22 -9.02 19.33
C PRO A 458 28.41 -10.14 18.29
N GLU A 459 28.57 -11.36 18.76
CA GLU A 459 28.53 -12.53 17.87
C GLU A 459 27.19 -12.64 17.14
N GLN A 460 27.20 -13.14 15.90
CA GLN A 460 26.01 -13.25 15.05
C GLN A 460 24.87 -13.98 15.77
N ALA A 461 25.15 -15.08 16.49
CA ALA A 461 24.13 -15.80 17.24
C ALA A 461 23.42 -14.94 18.31
N THR A 462 24.10 -13.95 18.88
CA THR A 462 23.50 -13.01 19.83
C THR A 462 22.64 -11.97 19.10
N LEU A 463 23.13 -11.46 17.97
CA LEU A 463 22.37 -10.55 17.11
C LEU A 463 21.08 -11.21 16.60
N ASP A 464 21.17 -12.42 16.07
CA ASP A 464 20.04 -13.21 15.56
C ASP A 464 18.97 -13.42 16.64
N ARG A 465 19.38 -13.73 17.87
CA ARG A 465 18.45 -13.88 19.00
C ARG A 465 17.70 -12.57 19.31
N LEU A 466 18.38 -11.42 19.23
CA LEU A 466 17.76 -10.12 19.47
C LEU A 466 16.79 -9.74 18.36
N VAL A 467 17.20 -9.89 17.09
CA VAL A 467 16.35 -9.64 15.93
C VAL A 467 15.13 -10.56 15.96
N LYS A 468 15.32 -11.86 16.21
CA LYS A 468 14.24 -12.84 16.33
C LYS A 468 13.24 -12.46 17.43
N ARG A 469 13.72 -12.11 18.62
CA ARG A 469 12.86 -11.69 19.74
C ARG A 469 12.02 -10.46 19.38
N ASP A 470 12.64 -9.46 18.76
CA ASP A 470 11.98 -8.21 18.39
C ASP A 470 10.95 -8.46 17.26
N ARG A 471 11.26 -9.38 16.33
CA ARG A 471 10.38 -9.85 15.27
C ARG A 471 9.17 -10.63 15.81
N GLU A 472 9.38 -11.61 16.69
CA GLU A 472 8.30 -12.40 17.31
C GLU A 472 7.30 -11.52 18.06
N ARG A 473 7.80 -10.50 18.78
CA ARG A 473 6.96 -9.49 19.45
C ARG A 473 6.04 -8.77 18.46
N PHE A 474 6.59 -8.34 17.31
CA PHE A 474 5.80 -7.68 16.27
C PHE A 474 4.80 -8.64 15.60
N VAL A 475 5.23 -9.85 15.24
CA VAL A 475 4.37 -10.83 14.57
C VAL A 475 3.17 -11.23 15.45
N SER A 476 3.37 -11.38 16.76
CA SER A 476 2.25 -11.61 17.69
C SER A 476 1.26 -10.44 17.73
N ALA A 477 1.75 -9.21 17.61
CA ALA A 477 0.91 -8.01 17.57
C ALA A 477 0.16 -7.91 16.23
N LEU A 478 0.85 -8.18 15.13
CA LEU A 478 0.26 -8.26 13.79
C LEU A 478 -0.88 -9.27 13.76
N GLU A 479 -0.64 -10.48 14.28
CA GLU A 479 -1.62 -11.55 14.38
C GLU A 479 -2.90 -11.10 15.13
N ALA A 480 -2.73 -10.48 16.30
CA ALA A 480 -3.86 -9.95 17.06
C ALA A 480 -4.60 -8.79 16.37
N ALA A 481 -3.92 -8.03 15.50
CA ALA A 481 -4.53 -6.92 14.77
C ALA A 481 -5.26 -7.36 13.51
N THR A 482 -4.80 -8.41 12.82
CA THR A 482 -5.28 -8.74 11.47
C THR A 482 -5.82 -10.15 11.29
N GLY A 483 -5.48 -11.10 12.18
CA GLY A 483 -5.75 -12.53 11.98
C GLY A 483 -7.22 -12.84 11.67
N ASP A 484 -8.13 -12.29 12.48
CA ASP A 484 -9.59 -12.48 12.33
C ASP A 484 -10.15 -11.89 11.03
N PHE A 485 -9.48 -10.90 10.44
CA PHE A 485 -9.92 -10.29 9.18
C PHE A 485 -9.33 -10.96 7.95
N LEU A 486 -8.11 -11.47 8.02
CA LEU A 486 -7.40 -12.07 6.88
C LEU A 486 -7.99 -13.42 6.50
N ARG A 487 -8.34 -14.22 7.50
CA ARG A 487 -8.77 -15.62 7.34
C ARG A 487 -10.22 -15.71 6.85
N SER A 488 -10.48 -16.68 5.97
CA SER A 488 -11.83 -17.21 5.77
C SER A 488 -12.13 -18.25 6.87
N ALA A 489 -13.36 -18.76 6.93
CA ALA A 489 -13.79 -19.69 7.98
C ALA A 489 -12.88 -20.94 8.14
N ASP A 490 -12.27 -21.42 7.04
CA ASP A 490 -11.43 -22.61 7.03
C ASP A 490 -9.92 -22.30 6.95
N ASP A 491 -9.53 -21.02 6.85
CA ASP A 491 -8.12 -20.63 6.73
C ASP A 491 -7.49 -20.48 8.12
N THR A 492 -6.42 -21.21 8.37
CA THR A 492 -5.69 -21.21 9.66
C THR A 492 -4.29 -20.64 9.55
N ARG A 493 -3.90 -20.12 8.37
CA ARG A 493 -2.56 -19.59 8.14
C ARG A 493 -2.27 -18.41 9.08
N PRO A 494 -1.04 -18.27 9.59
CA PRO A 494 -0.63 -17.09 10.35
C PRO A 494 -0.70 -15.82 9.49
N ALA A 495 -0.91 -14.66 10.12
CA ALA A 495 -1.00 -13.39 9.41
C ALA A 495 0.21 -13.07 8.51
N THR A 496 1.39 -13.63 8.82
CA THR A 496 2.62 -13.46 8.03
C THR A 496 2.58 -14.14 6.66
N GLU A 497 1.71 -15.12 6.46
CA GLU A 497 1.55 -15.80 5.16
C GLU A 497 0.59 -15.06 4.20
N PHE A 498 -0.03 -13.97 4.65
CA PHE A 498 -0.85 -13.10 3.81
C PHE A 498 -0.02 -11.94 3.23
N PRO A 499 -0.42 -11.38 2.07
CA PRO A 499 0.15 -10.14 1.57
C PRO A 499 0.01 -9.02 2.61
N GLU A 500 0.92 -8.04 2.57
CA GLU A 500 0.84 -6.91 3.49
C GLU A 500 -0.41 -6.06 3.15
N PRO A 501 -1.37 -5.91 4.09
CA PRO A 501 -2.68 -5.38 3.73
C PRO A 501 -2.70 -3.87 3.47
N ILE A 502 -1.87 -3.08 4.16
CA ILE A 502 -1.87 -1.61 4.02
C ILE A 502 -1.43 -1.22 2.61
N THR A 503 -0.29 -1.75 2.16
CA THR A 503 0.31 -1.48 0.86
C THR A 503 -0.52 -2.01 -0.29
N LEU A 504 -1.12 -3.20 -0.17
CA LEU A 504 -2.02 -3.73 -1.19
C LEU A 504 -3.22 -2.80 -1.43
N VAL A 505 -3.88 -2.38 -0.36
CA VAL A 505 -5.05 -1.49 -0.43
C VAL A 505 -4.66 -0.09 -0.89
N ALA A 506 -3.56 0.44 -0.35
CA ALA A 506 -3.05 1.76 -0.71
C ALA A 506 -2.63 1.83 -2.19
N LYS A 507 -1.99 0.79 -2.72
CA LYS A 507 -1.59 0.72 -4.12
C LYS A 507 -2.79 0.72 -5.04
N ARG A 508 -3.78 -0.16 -4.79
CA ARG A 508 -5.03 -0.18 -5.57
C ARG A 508 -5.74 1.16 -5.55
N TYR A 509 -5.81 1.81 -4.38
CA TYR A 509 -6.43 3.12 -4.28
C TYR A 509 -5.76 4.15 -5.20
N GLY A 510 -4.42 4.11 -5.31
CA GLY A 510 -3.64 5.02 -6.15
C GLY A 510 -3.89 4.87 -7.66
N ASN A 511 -4.48 3.75 -8.09
CA ASN A 511 -4.75 3.49 -9.51
C ASN A 511 -5.78 4.47 -10.09
N SER A 512 -5.66 4.69 -11.40
CA SER A 512 -6.67 5.39 -12.17
C SER A 512 -8.03 4.69 -12.10
N VAL A 513 -9.10 5.48 -12.15
CA VAL A 513 -10.48 5.00 -12.05
C VAL A 513 -11.15 4.92 -13.42
N THR A 514 -11.85 3.81 -13.65
CA THR A 514 -12.69 3.58 -14.82
C THR A 514 -14.12 4.07 -14.58
N LEU A 515 -14.91 4.18 -15.64
CA LEU A 515 -16.32 4.60 -15.53
C LEU A 515 -17.16 3.74 -14.56
N PRO A 516 -17.07 2.39 -14.55
CA PRO A 516 -17.78 1.57 -13.55
C PRO A 516 -17.33 1.80 -12.12
N GLN A 517 -16.04 2.07 -11.89
CA GLN A 517 -15.50 2.39 -10.57
C GLN A 517 -15.97 3.76 -10.11
N VAL A 518 -15.96 4.76 -11.00
CA VAL A 518 -16.54 6.09 -10.74
C VAL A 518 -18.02 5.99 -10.34
N ALA A 519 -18.81 5.16 -11.04
CA ALA A 519 -20.21 4.92 -10.67
C ALA A 519 -20.35 4.27 -9.28
N SER A 520 -19.52 3.26 -8.98
CA SER A 520 -19.51 2.57 -7.68
C SER A 520 -19.10 3.51 -6.54
N GLU A 521 -18.10 4.35 -6.78
CA GLU A 521 -17.64 5.38 -5.85
C GLU A 521 -18.65 6.53 -5.71
N LEU A 522 -19.45 6.84 -6.72
CA LEU A 522 -20.57 7.78 -6.56
C LEU A 522 -21.76 7.17 -5.81
N GLY A 523 -21.72 5.86 -5.51
CA GLY A 523 -22.86 5.16 -4.93
C GLY A 523 -24.03 5.07 -5.90
N LEU A 524 -23.77 4.96 -7.21
CA LEU A 524 -24.80 4.79 -8.22
C LEU A 524 -25.24 3.32 -8.32
N PRO A 525 -26.54 3.02 -8.18
CA PRO A 525 -27.05 1.67 -8.36
C PRO A 525 -26.89 1.18 -9.80
N ARG A 526 -26.77 -0.13 -10.01
CA ARG A 526 -26.47 -0.70 -11.34
C ARG A 526 -27.65 -0.62 -12.31
N SER A 527 -28.89 -0.62 -11.81
CA SER A 527 -30.10 -0.61 -12.63
C SER A 527 -31.09 0.48 -12.18
N PRO A 528 -32.02 0.89 -13.06
CA PRO A 528 -33.10 1.80 -12.70
C PRO A 528 -33.97 1.30 -11.55
N GLU A 529 -34.21 -0.01 -11.46
CA GLU A 529 -34.99 -0.63 -10.37
C GLU A 529 -34.25 -0.50 -9.04
N ALA A 530 -32.95 -0.77 -9.04
CA ALA A 530 -32.11 -0.58 -7.85
C ALA A 530 -32.01 0.90 -7.46
N ALA A 531 -32.00 1.81 -8.43
CA ALA A 531 -32.05 3.25 -8.20
C ALA A 531 -33.36 3.71 -7.57
N GLN A 532 -34.49 3.23 -8.09
CA GLN A 532 -35.80 3.48 -7.51
C GLN A 532 -35.89 2.94 -6.07
N ALA A 533 -35.42 1.72 -5.82
CA ALA A 533 -35.40 1.12 -4.49
C ALA A 533 -34.51 1.89 -3.50
N ALA A 534 -33.37 2.43 -3.96
CA ALA A 534 -32.46 3.24 -3.16
C ALA A 534 -32.90 4.71 -3.02
N GLY A 535 -33.97 5.14 -3.73
CA GLY A 535 -34.39 6.55 -3.77
C GLY A 535 -33.41 7.47 -4.52
N ILE A 536 -32.55 6.90 -5.36
CA ILE A 536 -31.52 7.62 -6.12
C ILE A 536 -32.05 7.87 -7.54
N ARG A 537 -31.89 9.10 -8.05
CA ARG A 537 -32.39 9.45 -9.40
C ARG A 537 -31.53 8.92 -10.54
N ALA A 538 -30.21 8.84 -10.33
CA ALA A 538 -29.25 8.39 -11.32
C ALA A 538 -28.86 6.94 -11.06
N ASN A 539 -28.48 6.22 -12.11
CA ASN A 539 -27.91 4.88 -12.04
C ASN A 539 -26.62 4.79 -12.87
N ALA A 540 -25.84 3.73 -12.65
CA ALA A 540 -24.55 3.52 -13.30
C ALA A 540 -24.66 3.45 -14.83
N GLY A 541 -25.76 2.89 -15.36
CA GLY A 541 -26.01 2.78 -16.80
C GLY A 541 -26.27 4.12 -17.50
N GLU A 542 -26.67 5.14 -16.75
CA GLU A 542 -26.94 6.49 -17.28
C GLU A 542 -25.75 7.45 -17.15
N LEU A 543 -24.73 7.09 -16.35
CA LEU A 543 -23.63 7.99 -16.02
C LEU A 543 -22.87 8.46 -17.27
N GLU A 544 -22.62 7.57 -18.23
CA GLU A 544 -21.94 7.94 -19.48
C GLU A 544 -22.73 9.01 -20.24
N SER A 545 -24.04 8.79 -20.41
CA SER A 545 -24.92 9.75 -21.07
C SER A 545 -25.02 11.07 -20.31
N ALA A 546 -25.07 11.01 -18.97
CA ALA A 546 -25.06 12.21 -18.14
C ALA A 546 -23.78 13.04 -18.35
N ILE A 547 -22.61 12.39 -18.41
CA ILE A 547 -21.33 13.06 -18.69
C ILE A 547 -21.33 13.70 -20.09
N ARG A 548 -21.86 13.01 -21.10
CA ARG A 548 -21.90 13.52 -22.48
C ARG A 548 -22.87 14.70 -22.67
N LEU A 549 -24.01 14.68 -21.99
CA LEU A 549 -25.12 15.60 -22.24
C LEU A 549 -25.14 16.81 -21.30
N SER A 550 -24.60 16.70 -20.08
CA SER A 550 -24.61 17.79 -19.10
C SER A 550 -23.46 18.77 -19.29
N ASP A 551 -23.76 20.04 -19.56
CA ASP A 551 -22.76 21.12 -19.63
C ASP A 551 -21.93 21.24 -18.35
N SER A 552 -22.52 21.01 -17.18
CA SER A 552 -21.81 21.09 -15.91
C SER A 552 -20.84 19.94 -15.72
N LEU A 553 -21.24 18.71 -16.05
CA LEU A 553 -20.37 17.53 -15.96
C LEU A 553 -19.26 17.55 -17.01
N ARG A 554 -19.52 18.06 -18.23
CA ARG A 554 -18.49 18.24 -19.26
C ARG A 554 -17.36 19.18 -18.83
N ARG A 555 -17.65 20.18 -17.99
CA ARG A 555 -16.65 21.10 -17.42
C ARG A 555 -15.78 20.47 -16.32
N LEU A 556 -16.07 19.24 -15.89
CA LEU A 556 -15.31 18.51 -14.88
C LEU A 556 -14.28 17.54 -15.48
N GLU A 557 -13.97 17.67 -16.78
CA GLU A 557 -12.96 16.86 -17.48
C GLU A 557 -13.23 15.34 -17.43
N LEU A 558 -14.51 14.94 -17.30
CA LEU A 558 -14.92 13.54 -17.21
C LEU A 558 -15.07 12.83 -18.56
N LEU A 559 -14.94 13.55 -19.68
CA LEU A 559 -15.13 13.01 -21.03
C LEU A 559 -14.27 11.78 -21.38
N PRO A 560 -12.99 11.66 -20.94
CA PRO A 560 -12.18 10.47 -21.20
C PRO A 560 -12.85 9.16 -20.76
N LEU A 561 -13.58 9.18 -19.63
CA LEU A 561 -14.32 8.00 -19.14
C LEU A 561 -15.32 7.46 -20.15
N THR A 562 -15.92 8.35 -20.96
CA THR A 562 -16.90 7.98 -21.98
C THR A 562 -16.25 7.35 -23.22
N ALA A 563 -14.94 7.51 -23.39
CA ALA A 563 -14.16 6.84 -24.43
C ALA A 563 -13.50 5.54 -23.92
N GLY A 564 -13.80 5.12 -22.68
CA GLY A 564 -13.15 3.97 -22.04
C GLY A 564 -11.76 4.28 -21.47
N GLU A 565 -11.33 5.55 -21.50
CA GLU A 565 -10.06 5.98 -20.92
C GLU A 565 -10.22 6.24 -19.42
N PRO A 566 -9.34 5.70 -18.55
CA PRO A 566 -9.45 5.91 -17.11
C PRO A 566 -8.98 7.31 -16.70
N LEU A 567 -9.52 7.85 -15.60
CA LEU A 567 -9.06 9.10 -14.99
C LEU A 567 -8.04 8.82 -13.89
N THR A 568 -7.02 9.67 -13.76
CA THR A 568 -6.11 9.54 -12.61
C THR A 568 -6.85 9.73 -11.29
N ARG A 569 -6.39 9.06 -10.22
CA ARG A 569 -6.98 9.18 -8.88
C ARG A 569 -7.08 10.64 -8.42
N ALA A 570 -6.03 11.43 -8.64
CA ALA A 570 -5.99 12.84 -8.25
C ALA A 570 -7.03 13.71 -8.99
N GLN A 571 -7.20 13.50 -10.30
CA GLN A 571 -8.25 14.19 -11.05
C GLN A 571 -9.64 13.84 -10.51
N TRP A 572 -9.86 12.56 -10.20
CA TRP A 572 -11.14 12.10 -9.68
C TRP A 572 -11.47 12.69 -8.30
N GLU A 573 -10.53 12.66 -7.35
CA GLU A 573 -10.70 13.26 -6.02
C GLU A 573 -11.05 14.76 -6.13
N LEU A 574 -10.41 15.49 -7.05
CA LEU A 574 -10.62 16.93 -7.27
C LEU A 574 -12.03 17.28 -7.77
N VAL A 575 -12.69 16.37 -8.50
CA VAL A 575 -14.01 16.61 -9.10
C VAL A 575 -15.13 15.87 -8.39
N PHE A 576 -14.84 14.91 -7.51
CA PHE A 576 -15.82 14.05 -6.85
C PHE A 576 -17.03 14.79 -6.30
N GLN A 577 -16.82 15.74 -5.37
CA GLN A 577 -17.92 16.45 -4.71
C GLN A 577 -18.77 17.28 -5.69
N ARG A 578 -18.14 17.85 -6.72
CA ARG A 578 -18.84 18.60 -7.77
C ARG A 578 -19.69 17.66 -8.62
N THR A 579 -19.13 16.53 -9.02
CA THR A 579 -19.86 15.48 -9.75
C THR A 579 -21.05 14.98 -8.92
N ALA A 580 -20.85 14.67 -7.64
CA ALA A 580 -21.90 14.20 -6.75
C ALA A 580 -23.03 15.22 -6.58
N ARG A 581 -22.68 16.51 -6.46
CA ARG A 581 -23.65 17.61 -6.37
C ARG A 581 -24.47 17.76 -7.66
N GLU A 582 -23.83 17.72 -8.83
CA GLU A 582 -24.51 17.82 -10.12
C GLU A 582 -25.47 16.64 -10.35
N LEU A 583 -25.10 15.45 -9.90
CA LEU A 583 -25.95 14.25 -9.93
C LEU A 583 -26.98 14.20 -8.78
N ARG A 584 -26.99 15.19 -7.89
CA ARG A 584 -27.89 15.30 -6.73
C ARG A 584 -27.81 14.10 -5.78
N ILE A 585 -26.61 13.57 -5.59
CA ILE A 585 -26.34 12.44 -4.68
C ILE A 585 -26.25 12.91 -3.24
N GLY A 586 -25.61 14.05 -2.99
CA GLY A 586 -25.44 14.63 -1.67
C GLY A 586 -24.88 16.04 -1.73
N LEU A 587 -24.83 16.73 -0.59
CA LEU A 587 -24.22 18.05 -0.48
C LEU A 587 -22.76 17.93 -0.06
N PRO A 588 -21.82 18.64 -0.69
CA PRO A 588 -20.42 18.64 -0.26
C PRO A 588 -20.27 19.01 1.22
N LEU A 589 -19.52 18.21 1.98
CA LEU A 589 -19.16 18.54 3.35
C LEU A 589 -18.36 19.85 3.37
N THR A 590 -18.82 20.81 4.17
CA THR A 590 -18.10 22.05 4.43
C THR A 590 -17.59 22.01 5.86
N ILE A 591 -16.28 21.89 6.03
CA ILE A 591 -15.65 21.87 7.35
C ILE A 591 -15.38 23.31 7.74
N GLN A 592 -16.01 23.77 8.83
CA GLN A 592 -15.82 25.11 9.38
C GLN A 592 -14.55 25.24 10.22
#